data_AF-A0A3T0L0P8-F1
#
_entry.id   AF-A0A3T0L0P8-F1
#
_cell.length_a   1.000
_cell.length_b   1.000
_cell.length_c   1.000
_cell.angle_alpha   90.00
_cell.angle_beta   90.00
_cell.angle_gamma   90.00
#
_symmetry.space_group_name_H-M   'P 1'
#
loop_
_entity.id
_entity.type
_entity.pdbx_description
1 polymer ?
#
loop_
_entity_poly.entity_id
_entity_poly.type
_entity_poly.pdbx_seq_one_letter_code
_entity_poly.pdbx_strand_id
1 'polypeptide(L)'
;MLIFWSGTSFEKNGFLEDEKGKFLPRNAILEALESAVVFYYIKKDKEIENLVKKYLTTKPKIKEISREIKKIVFKKYPVMEGIEIPEKIYLPKENISKELVKVYDLEKKEFTNSFKMEIFKGVLENVHVKSENIEKIKTACKSYARALAEYEHKELKNTEFEDLIVDIQNSIANEWEIPIRVGYWTNTPYKGDLLFFWRIKEVREYLIKELDIDIRPKDVLYLPRTNEFLGWGEIKD
;
A
#
# COMPACT_ATOMS: atom_id res chain seq x y z
N MET A 1 6.40 -17.35 -2.76
CA MET A 1 7.37 -16.37 -3.30
C MET A 1 6.83 -14.94 -3.19
N LEU A 2 7.72 -13.96 -3.08
CA LEU A 2 7.39 -12.52 -3.10
C LEU A 2 8.06 -11.87 -4.31
N ILE A 3 7.29 -11.22 -5.18
CA ILE A 3 7.77 -10.59 -6.41
C ILE A 3 7.51 -9.08 -6.36
N PHE A 4 8.52 -8.28 -6.64
CA PHE A 4 8.39 -6.83 -6.80
C PHE A 4 8.47 -6.46 -8.28
N TRP A 5 7.30 -6.25 -8.89
CA TRP A 5 7.15 -5.86 -10.30
C TRP A 5 7.65 -4.44 -10.57
N SER A 6 7.66 -3.60 -9.54
CA SER A 6 8.27 -2.27 -9.54
C SER A 6 9.30 -2.14 -8.42
N GLY A 7 10.19 -1.16 -8.52
CA GLY A 7 11.08 -0.80 -7.42
C GLY A 7 10.33 -0.58 -6.10
N THR A 8 10.87 -1.13 -5.01
CA THR A 8 10.37 -0.91 -3.64
C THR A 8 11.48 -0.39 -2.73
N SER A 9 11.08 0.19 -1.62
CA SER A 9 11.97 0.57 -0.52
C SER A 9 11.19 0.53 0.78
N PHE A 10 11.83 0.22 1.90
CA PHE A 10 11.11 0.18 3.18
C PHE A 10 10.74 1.59 3.65
N GLU A 11 11.72 2.49 3.67
CA GLU A 11 11.59 3.89 4.07
C GLU A 11 12.30 4.82 3.08
N LYS A 12 12.12 6.13 3.24
CA LYS A 12 12.84 7.14 2.44
C LYS A 12 14.36 6.95 2.45
N ASN A 13 14.90 6.43 3.55
CA ASN A 13 16.33 6.20 3.72
C ASN A 13 16.81 4.83 3.21
N GLY A 14 15.92 3.98 2.70
CA GLY A 14 16.25 2.63 2.21
C GLY A 14 15.72 1.52 3.09
N PHE A 15 16.52 0.46 3.26
CA PHE A 15 16.17 -0.76 3.97
C PHE A 15 16.78 -0.80 5.37
N LEU A 16 16.21 -1.63 6.25
CA LEU A 16 16.87 -1.99 7.51
C LEU A 16 18.08 -2.88 7.21
N GLU A 17 19.10 -2.84 8.06
CA GLU A 17 20.34 -3.60 7.87
C GLU A 17 20.80 -4.24 9.19
N ASP A 18 21.27 -5.49 9.10
CA ASP A 18 21.98 -6.18 10.17
C ASP A 18 23.20 -6.95 9.61
N GLU A 19 23.82 -7.82 10.42
CA GLU A 19 25.00 -8.60 10.05
C GLU A 19 24.81 -9.49 8.81
N LYS A 20 23.58 -9.93 8.52
CA LYS A 20 23.25 -10.75 7.34
C LYS A 20 22.94 -9.90 6.10
N GLY A 21 22.78 -8.59 6.28
CA GLY A 21 22.59 -7.61 5.22
C GLY A 21 21.26 -6.88 5.32
N LYS A 22 20.82 -6.33 4.18
CA LYS A 22 19.60 -5.52 4.10
C LYS A 22 18.36 -6.38 4.05
N PHE A 23 17.30 -5.94 4.72
CA PHE A 23 16.06 -6.69 4.81
C PHE A 23 14.81 -5.82 4.85
N LEU A 24 13.69 -6.42 4.41
CA LEU A 24 12.34 -5.95 4.73
C LEU A 24 11.88 -6.62 6.03
N PRO A 25 11.39 -5.86 7.02
CA PRO A 25 10.80 -6.45 8.22
C PRO A 25 9.40 -7.01 7.92
N ARG A 26 8.95 -7.98 8.73
CA ARG A 26 7.61 -8.57 8.65
C ARG A 26 6.49 -7.54 8.51
N ASN A 27 6.59 -6.42 9.23
CA ASN A 27 5.54 -5.40 9.23
C ASN A 27 5.36 -4.73 7.85
N ALA A 28 6.38 -4.73 6.97
CA ALA A 28 6.24 -4.19 5.62
C ALA A 28 5.17 -4.93 4.81
N ILE A 29 5.14 -6.27 4.92
CA ILE A 29 4.13 -7.10 4.26
C ILE A 29 2.82 -7.10 5.04
N LEU A 30 2.90 -7.20 6.38
CA LEU A 30 1.72 -7.22 7.23
C LEU A 30 0.87 -5.96 7.06
N GLU A 31 1.49 -4.77 7.01
CA GLU A 31 0.79 -3.49 6.80
C GLU A 31 0.00 -3.50 5.48
N ALA A 32 0.59 -3.98 4.38
CA ALA A 32 -0.08 -4.05 3.08
C ALA A 32 -1.30 -4.99 3.11
N LEU A 33 -1.16 -6.15 3.75
CA LEU A 33 -2.26 -7.12 3.88
C LEU A 33 -3.37 -6.59 4.81
N GLU A 34 -3.00 -5.99 5.94
CA GLU A 34 -3.96 -5.41 6.87
C GLU A 34 -4.79 -4.30 6.21
N SER A 35 -4.14 -3.39 5.48
CA SER A 35 -4.81 -2.29 4.79
C SER A 35 -5.78 -2.81 3.72
N ALA A 36 -5.41 -3.88 3.00
CA ALA A 36 -6.31 -4.52 2.05
C ALA A 36 -7.53 -5.17 2.72
N VAL A 37 -7.33 -5.88 3.83
CA VAL A 37 -8.42 -6.53 4.58
C VAL A 37 -9.36 -5.50 5.19
N VAL A 38 -8.82 -4.46 5.80
CA VAL A 38 -9.59 -3.33 6.33
C VAL A 38 -10.43 -2.70 5.22
N PHE A 39 -9.82 -2.37 4.08
CA PHE A 39 -10.55 -1.83 2.93
C PHE A 39 -11.71 -2.73 2.49
N TYR A 40 -11.45 -4.03 2.35
CA TYR A 40 -12.43 -4.98 1.86
C TYR A 40 -13.64 -5.11 2.80
N TYR A 41 -13.40 -5.26 4.10
CA TYR A 41 -14.49 -5.47 5.05
C TYR A 41 -15.29 -4.21 5.35
N ILE A 42 -14.66 -3.04 5.41
CA ILE A 42 -15.45 -1.81 5.57
C ILE A 42 -16.32 -1.57 4.32
N LYS A 43 -15.86 -1.94 3.11
CA LYS A 43 -16.68 -1.88 1.88
C LYS A 43 -17.88 -2.83 1.94
N LYS A 44 -17.67 -4.03 2.50
CA LYS A 44 -18.60 -5.16 2.42
C LYS A 44 -19.63 -5.16 3.55
N ASP A 45 -19.27 -4.70 4.74
CA ASP A 45 -20.09 -4.78 5.95
C ASP A 45 -20.53 -3.39 6.41
N LYS A 46 -21.84 -3.11 6.26
CA LYS A 46 -22.44 -1.83 6.65
C LYS A 46 -22.37 -1.55 8.14
N GLU A 47 -22.36 -2.56 8.99
CA GLU A 47 -22.20 -2.36 10.43
C GLU A 47 -20.81 -1.85 10.75
N ILE A 48 -19.77 -2.47 10.17
CA ILE A 48 -18.38 -2.02 10.30
C ILE A 48 -18.20 -0.63 9.70
N GLU A 49 -18.76 -0.38 8.51
CA GLU A 49 -18.77 0.94 7.88
C GLU A 49 -19.31 2.01 8.84
N ASN A 50 -20.47 1.76 9.45
CA ASN A 50 -21.11 2.71 10.37
C ASN A 50 -20.30 2.90 11.67
N LEU A 51 -19.74 1.81 12.23
CA LEU A 51 -18.88 1.89 13.41
C LEU A 51 -17.63 2.74 13.15
N VAL A 52 -16.96 2.52 12.03
CA VAL A 52 -15.76 3.28 11.71
C VAL A 52 -16.09 4.73 11.33
N LYS A 53 -17.19 4.99 10.61
CA LYS A 53 -17.69 6.36 10.37
C LYS A 53 -17.94 7.11 11.67
N LYS A 54 -18.59 6.47 12.63
CA LYS A 54 -18.85 7.05 13.95
C LYS A 54 -17.55 7.35 14.69
N TYR A 55 -16.60 6.41 14.69
CA TYR A 55 -15.29 6.63 15.30
C TYR A 55 -14.58 7.84 14.68
N LEU A 56 -14.51 7.88 13.35
CA LEU A 56 -13.82 8.94 12.60
C LEU A 56 -14.43 10.32 12.81
N THR A 57 -15.73 10.40 13.08
CA THR A 57 -16.46 11.66 13.32
C THR A 57 -16.55 12.07 14.80
N THR A 58 -15.86 11.36 15.71
CA THR A 58 -15.85 11.63 17.16
C THR A 58 -14.51 12.15 17.69
N LYS A 59 -13.84 13.03 16.93
CA LYS A 59 -12.53 13.63 17.23
C LYS A 59 -11.47 12.60 17.64
N PRO A 60 -11.18 11.60 16.79
CA PRO A 60 -10.17 10.60 17.12
C PRO A 60 -8.78 11.26 17.19
N LYS A 61 -7.89 10.70 18.01
CA LYS A 61 -6.48 11.09 17.99
C LYS A 61 -5.86 10.62 16.68
N ILE A 62 -5.38 11.56 15.87
CA ILE A 62 -4.67 11.36 14.59
C ILE A 62 -3.78 10.11 14.62
N LYS A 63 -2.84 10.06 15.58
CA LYS A 63 -1.86 8.96 15.72
C LYS A 63 -2.47 7.57 15.93
N GLU A 64 -3.72 7.47 16.36
CA GLU A 64 -4.38 6.21 16.71
C GLU A 64 -5.40 5.75 15.67
N ILE A 65 -5.75 6.60 14.68
CA ILE A 65 -6.82 6.34 13.73
C ILE A 65 -6.66 4.98 13.04
N SER A 66 -5.51 4.74 12.39
CA SER A 66 -5.26 3.47 11.67
C SER A 66 -5.36 2.26 12.61
N ARG A 67 -4.80 2.36 13.82
CA ARG A 67 -4.80 1.29 14.82
C ARG A 67 -6.20 0.94 15.30
N GLU A 68 -7.02 1.93 15.65
CA GLU A 68 -8.37 1.68 16.16
C GLU A 68 -9.30 1.14 15.08
N ILE A 69 -9.14 1.58 13.82
CA ILE A 69 -9.89 1.02 12.68
C ILE A 69 -9.54 -0.45 12.46
N LYS A 70 -8.24 -0.77 12.44
CA LYS A 70 -7.75 -2.16 12.35
C LYS A 70 -8.35 -3.02 13.46
N LYS A 71 -8.36 -2.54 14.72
CA LYS A 71 -8.99 -3.24 15.85
C LYS A 71 -10.49 -3.50 15.64
N ILE A 72 -11.26 -2.51 15.18
CA ILE A 72 -12.70 -2.66 14.93
C ILE A 72 -12.94 -3.77 13.89
N VAL A 73 -12.19 -3.75 12.78
CA VAL A 73 -12.34 -4.74 11.70
C VAL A 73 -11.90 -6.12 12.17
N PHE A 74 -10.68 -6.26 12.72
CA PHE A 74 -10.12 -7.57 13.07
C PHE A 74 -10.82 -8.23 14.26
N LYS A 75 -11.47 -7.46 15.13
CA LYS A 75 -12.34 -8.02 16.18
C LYS A 75 -13.52 -8.80 15.60
N LYS A 76 -14.10 -8.34 14.47
CA LYS A 76 -15.21 -9.03 13.79
C LYS A 76 -14.73 -10.04 12.75
N TYR A 77 -13.61 -9.74 12.11
CA TYR A 77 -13.02 -10.54 11.04
C TYR A 77 -11.55 -10.85 11.34
N PRO A 78 -11.26 -11.89 12.16
CA PRO A 78 -9.90 -12.26 12.56
C PRO A 78 -9.14 -12.98 11.41
N VAL A 79 -9.28 -12.53 10.17
CA VAL A 79 -8.67 -13.19 9.00
C VAL A 79 -7.15 -13.09 8.96
N MET A 80 -6.58 -12.18 9.76
CA MET A 80 -5.12 -12.04 9.93
C MET A 80 -4.58 -12.92 11.06
N GLU A 81 -5.45 -13.60 11.83
CA GLU A 81 -5.02 -14.51 12.89
C GLU A 81 -4.30 -15.73 12.31
N GLY A 82 -3.19 -16.13 12.94
CA GLY A 82 -2.37 -17.25 12.48
C GLY A 82 -1.59 -17.01 11.20
N ILE A 83 -1.49 -15.76 10.70
CA ILE A 83 -0.68 -15.47 9.51
C ILE A 83 0.82 -15.64 9.80
N GLU A 84 1.48 -16.48 9.02
CA GLU A 84 2.93 -16.69 9.07
C GLU A 84 3.61 -15.86 7.97
N ILE A 85 4.49 -14.95 8.40
CA ILE A 85 5.35 -14.14 7.52
C ILE A 85 6.74 -14.15 8.16
N PRO A 86 7.84 -14.32 7.40
CA PRO A 86 9.19 -14.24 7.94
C PRO A 86 9.43 -12.91 8.67
N GLU A 87 10.03 -12.97 9.87
CA GLU A 87 10.37 -11.77 10.66
C GLU A 87 11.27 -10.79 9.89
N LYS A 88 12.23 -11.34 9.13
CA LYS A 88 13.12 -10.59 8.24
C LYS A 88 13.18 -11.28 6.88
N ILE A 89 12.98 -10.48 5.84
CA ILE A 89 13.06 -10.89 4.45
C ILE A 89 14.33 -10.26 3.87
N TYR A 90 15.42 -11.04 3.79
CA TYR A 90 16.71 -10.54 3.31
C TYR A 90 16.68 -10.29 1.80
N LEU A 91 17.31 -9.20 1.40
CA LEU A 91 17.34 -8.72 0.03
C LEU A 91 18.74 -8.98 -0.59
N PRO A 92 18.81 -9.65 -1.76
CA PRO A 92 20.06 -9.77 -2.51
C PRO A 92 20.68 -8.41 -2.79
N LYS A 93 21.96 -8.22 -2.43
CA LYS A 93 22.65 -6.92 -2.53
C LYS A 93 22.77 -6.45 -3.97
N GLU A 94 22.94 -7.39 -4.90
CA GLU A 94 23.00 -7.17 -6.35
C GLU A 94 21.72 -6.55 -6.93
N ASN A 95 20.59 -6.71 -6.25
CA ASN A 95 19.29 -6.18 -6.65
C ASN A 95 18.94 -4.86 -5.94
N ILE A 96 19.87 -4.32 -5.13
CA ILE A 96 19.70 -3.05 -4.44
C ILE A 96 20.56 -2.00 -5.14
N SER A 97 19.92 -0.92 -5.60
CA SER A 97 20.61 0.23 -6.18
C SER A 97 20.16 1.53 -5.54
N LYS A 98 21.05 2.53 -5.54
CA LYS A 98 20.71 3.89 -5.10
C LYS A 98 20.25 4.70 -6.31
N GLU A 99 18.96 4.98 -6.36
CA GLU A 99 18.30 5.57 -7.52
C GLU A 99 17.80 6.99 -7.24
N LEU A 100 17.70 7.81 -8.29
CA LEU A 100 16.94 9.05 -8.25
C LEU A 100 15.45 8.74 -8.33
N VAL A 101 14.69 9.16 -7.33
CA VAL A 101 13.23 9.05 -7.29
C VAL A 101 12.63 10.44 -7.35
N LYS A 102 11.57 10.59 -8.13
CA LYS A 102 10.79 11.82 -8.26
C LYS A 102 9.43 11.66 -7.59
N VAL A 103 8.95 12.73 -6.98
CA VAL A 103 7.60 12.82 -6.41
C VAL A 103 6.70 13.44 -7.48
N TYR A 104 5.70 12.69 -7.94
CA TYR A 104 4.70 13.19 -8.87
C TYR A 104 3.42 13.53 -8.11
N ASP A 105 3.04 14.80 -8.13
CA ASP A 105 1.80 15.30 -7.51
C ASP A 105 0.61 14.96 -8.43
N LEU A 106 -0.33 14.16 -7.92
CA LEU A 106 -1.47 13.67 -8.69
C LEU A 106 -2.49 14.78 -8.99
N GLU A 107 -2.58 15.81 -8.15
CA GLU A 107 -3.54 16.91 -8.30
C GLU A 107 -3.00 17.99 -9.25
N LYS A 108 -1.74 18.38 -9.08
CA LYS A 108 -1.07 19.37 -9.93
C LYS A 108 -0.54 18.80 -11.24
N LYS A 109 -0.40 17.47 -11.31
CA LYS A 109 0.12 16.73 -12.48
C LYS A 109 1.56 17.13 -12.85
N GLU A 110 2.38 17.40 -11.84
CA GLU A 110 3.78 17.83 -12.02
C GLU A 110 4.72 17.15 -11.02
N PHE A 111 6.01 17.15 -11.34
CA PHE A 111 7.04 16.72 -10.39
C PHE A 111 7.35 17.82 -9.39
N THR A 112 7.16 17.56 -8.10
CA THR A 112 7.32 18.57 -7.04
C THR A 112 8.61 18.43 -6.26
N ASN A 113 9.23 17.25 -6.26
CA ASN A 113 10.46 16.98 -5.53
C ASN A 113 11.23 15.81 -6.14
N SER A 114 12.51 15.68 -5.79
CA SER A 114 13.31 14.50 -6.10
C SER A 114 14.36 14.24 -5.02
N PHE A 115 14.70 12.97 -4.81
CA PHE A 115 15.70 12.56 -3.84
C PHE A 115 16.31 11.22 -4.24
N LYS A 116 17.47 10.88 -3.66
CA LYS A 116 18.07 9.56 -3.85
C LYS A 116 17.64 8.62 -2.73
N MET A 117 17.25 7.40 -3.08
CA MET A 117 16.89 6.36 -2.11
C MET A 117 17.35 4.99 -2.61
N GLU A 118 17.45 4.04 -1.68
CA GLU A 118 17.74 2.65 -2.04
C GLU A 118 16.48 1.98 -2.55
N ILE A 119 16.59 1.33 -3.71
CA ILE A 119 15.51 0.62 -4.37
C ILE A 119 15.91 -0.84 -4.52
N PHE A 120 14.99 -1.73 -4.21
CA PHE A 120 15.06 -3.15 -4.52
C PHE A 120 14.04 -3.47 -5.59
N LYS A 121 14.44 -4.26 -6.58
CA LYS A 121 13.52 -4.87 -7.55
C LYS A 121 13.95 -6.32 -7.81
N GLY A 122 13.00 -7.25 -7.77
CA GLY A 122 13.31 -8.65 -8.02
C GLY A 122 12.34 -9.63 -7.36
N VAL A 123 12.74 -10.90 -7.41
CA VAL A 123 11.98 -12.05 -6.90
C VAL A 123 12.68 -12.61 -5.67
N LEU A 124 11.89 -12.92 -4.65
CA LEU A 124 12.31 -13.55 -3.41
C LEU A 124 11.58 -14.89 -3.28
N GLU A 125 12.19 -15.94 -3.82
CA GLU A 125 11.57 -17.26 -3.98
C GLU A 125 11.15 -17.87 -2.64
N ASN A 126 12.02 -17.77 -1.62
CA ASN A 126 11.84 -18.41 -0.31
C ASN A 126 10.93 -17.64 0.67
N VAL A 127 10.23 -16.61 0.19
CA VAL A 127 9.28 -15.85 1.02
C VAL A 127 7.88 -16.42 0.78
N HIS A 128 7.35 -17.09 1.79
CA HIS A 128 5.99 -17.65 1.76
C HIS A 128 5.14 -17.01 2.85
N VAL A 129 3.90 -16.69 2.50
CA VAL A 129 2.90 -16.19 3.45
C VAL A 129 1.86 -17.28 3.63
N LYS A 130 1.73 -17.82 4.84
CA LYS A 130 0.76 -18.89 5.12
C LYS A 130 -0.37 -18.36 5.98
N SER A 131 -1.59 -18.78 5.68
CA SER A 131 -2.78 -18.49 6.49
C SER A 131 -3.89 -19.47 6.15
N GLU A 132 -4.67 -19.88 7.14
CA GLU A 132 -5.92 -20.61 6.93
C GLU A 132 -6.98 -19.78 6.18
N ASN A 133 -6.80 -18.45 6.14
CA ASN A 133 -7.71 -17.51 5.49
C ASN A 133 -7.13 -16.92 4.19
N ILE A 134 -6.15 -17.60 3.56
CA ILE A 134 -5.42 -17.06 2.39
C ILE A 134 -6.34 -16.61 1.26
N GLU A 135 -7.42 -17.34 0.96
CA GLU A 135 -8.38 -16.96 -0.09
C GLU A 135 -9.15 -15.67 0.22
N LYS A 136 -9.44 -15.41 1.50
CA LYS A 136 -10.06 -14.14 1.93
C LYS A 136 -9.06 -12.99 1.80
N ILE A 137 -7.80 -13.23 2.17
CA ILE A 137 -6.70 -12.25 2.04
C ILE A 137 -6.48 -11.92 0.56
N LYS A 138 -6.40 -12.93 -0.31
CA LYS A 138 -6.29 -12.81 -1.77
C LYS A 138 -7.41 -11.96 -2.35
N THR A 139 -8.65 -12.24 -1.97
CA THR A 139 -9.82 -11.46 -2.40
C THR A 139 -9.73 -10.00 -1.95
N ALA A 140 -9.35 -9.77 -0.69
CA ALA A 140 -9.19 -8.43 -0.14
C ALA A 140 -8.08 -7.64 -0.85
N CYS A 141 -6.92 -8.26 -1.05
CA CYS A 141 -5.77 -7.70 -1.76
C CYS A 141 -6.14 -7.31 -3.19
N LYS A 142 -6.79 -8.20 -3.95
CA LYS A 142 -7.29 -7.87 -5.30
C LYS A 142 -8.26 -6.69 -5.28
N SER A 143 -9.20 -6.65 -4.34
CA SER A 143 -10.16 -5.54 -4.25
C SER A 143 -9.47 -4.22 -3.91
N TYR A 144 -8.47 -4.23 -3.04
CA TYR A 144 -7.75 -3.02 -2.62
C TYR A 144 -6.82 -2.52 -3.73
N ALA A 145 -6.00 -3.40 -4.29
CA ALA A 145 -5.07 -3.09 -5.36
C ALA A 145 -5.79 -2.51 -6.59
N ARG A 146 -6.94 -3.10 -6.99
CA ARG A 146 -7.78 -2.55 -8.06
C ARG A 146 -8.27 -1.14 -7.73
N ALA A 147 -8.80 -0.92 -6.54
CA ALA A 147 -9.31 0.38 -6.15
C ALA A 147 -8.22 1.46 -6.10
N LEU A 148 -7.00 1.10 -5.69
CA LEU A 148 -5.85 2.00 -5.70
C LEU A 148 -5.39 2.30 -7.14
N ALA A 149 -5.26 1.29 -7.99
CA ALA A 149 -4.89 1.49 -9.39
C ALA A 149 -5.95 2.28 -10.17
N GLU A 150 -7.25 2.04 -9.93
CA GLU A 150 -8.37 2.86 -10.46
C GLU A 150 -8.27 4.32 -10.04
N TYR A 151 -7.88 4.58 -8.79
CA TYR A 151 -7.69 5.94 -8.31
C TYR A 151 -6.53 6.62 -9.05
N GLU A 152 -5.38 5.96 -9.11
CA GLU A 152 -4.20 6.51 -9.78
C GLU A 152 -4.45 6.72 -11.28
N HIS A 153 -5.13 5.79 -11.95
CA HIS A 153 -5.50 5.92 -13.36
C HIS A 153 -6.35 7.17 -13.59
N LYS A 154 -7.35 7.41 -12.74
CA LYS A 154 -8.21 8.59 -12.86
C LYS A 154 -7.41 9.90 -12.79
N GLU A 155 -6.45 9.99 -11.88
CA GLU A 155 -5.63 11.19 -11.70
C GLU A 155 -4.57 11.33 -12.81
N LEU A 156 -4.01 10.22 -13.28
CA LEU A 156 -2.99 10.16 -14.33
C LEU A 156 -3.57 10.15 -15.76
N LYS A 157 -4.89 10.17 -15.91
CA LYS A 157 -5.54 10.22 -17.21
C LYS A 157 -5.07 11.44 -18.02
N ASN A 158 -4.78 11.21 -19.31
CA ASN A 158 -4.21 12.15 -20.26
C ASN A 158 -2.82 12.67 -19.88
N THR A 159 -2.06 11.91 -19.08
CA THR A 159 -0.64 12.18 -18.81
C THR A 159 0.22 11.12 -19.50
N GLU A 160 1.52 11.37 -19.61
CA GLU A 160 2.49 10.39 -20.14
C GLU A 160 2.58 9.10 -19.30
N PHE A 161 1.99 9.07 -18.10
CA PHE A 161 2.03 7.93 -17.18
C PHE A 161 0.73 7.11 -17.17
N GLU A 162 -0.26 7.44 -18.01
CA GLU A 162 -1.53 6.71 -18.04
C GLU A 162 -1.33 5.22 -18.34
N ASP A 163 -0.51 4.91 -19.35
CA ASP A 163 -0.25 3.53 -19.79
C ASP A 163 0.41 2.69 -18.68
N LEU A 164 1.27 3.29 -17.87
CA LEU A 164 1.93 2.60 -16.75
C LEU A 164 0.92 2.03 -15.75
N ILE A 165 -0.15 2.76 -15.47
CA ILE A 165 -1.19 2.29 -14.54
C ILE A 165 -2.16 1.33 -15.22
N VAL A 166 -2.45 1.52 -16.51
CA VAL A 166 -3.28 0.58 -17.27
C VAL A 166 -2.64 -0.81 -17.28
N ASP A 167 -1.32 -0.89 -17.46
CA ASP A 167 -0.58 -2.16 -17.37
C ASP A 167 -0.69 -2.80 -15.99
N ILE A 168 -0.53 -2.02 -14.91
CA ILE A 168 -0.73 -2.49 -13.54
C ILE A 168 -2.15 -3.01 -13.31
N GLN A 169 -3.18 -2.29 -13.79
CA GLN A 169 -4.57 -2.72 -13.68
C GLN A 169 -4.81 -4.06 -14.40
N ASN A 170 -4.24 -4.23 -15.59
CA ASN A 170 -4.34 -5.45 -16.37
C ASN A 170 -3.67 -6.63 -15.65
N SER A 171 -2.47 -6.45 -15.13
CA SER A 171 -1.79 -7.49 -14.36
C SER A 171 -2.54 -7.84 -13.07
N ILE A 172 -3.05 -6.87 -12.31
CA ILE A 172 -3.89 -7.14 -11.12
C ILE A 172 -5.13 -7.97 -11.51
N ALA A 173 -5.75 -7.66 -12.65
CA ALA A 173 -6.97 -8.29 -13.10
C ALA A 173 -6.79 -9.74 -13.54
N ASN A 174 -5.68 -10.01 -14.25
CA ASN A 174 -5.54 -11.22 -15.07
C ASN A 174 -4.38 -12.12 -14.63
N GLU A 175 -3.36 -11.58 -13.97
CA GLU A 175 -2.10 -12.28 -13.73
C GLU A 175 -1.80 -12.45 -12.24
N TRP A 176 -1.88 -11.35 -11.47
CA TRP A 176 -1.38 -11.34 -10.11
C TRP A 176 -2.24 -12.16 -9.16
N GLU A 177 -1.57 -12.92 -8.30
CA GLU A 177 -2.26 -13.79 -7.36
C GLU A 177 -2.77 -13.03 -6.14
N ILE A 178 -1.85 -12.55 -5.30
CA ILE A 178 -2.14 -11.67 -4.16
C ILE A 178 -1.41 -10.35 -4.40
N PRO A 179 -2.06 -9.38 -5.06
CA PRO A 179 -1.42 -8.12 -5.41
C PRO A 179 -1.24 -7.25 -4.17
N ILE A 180 -0.05 -6.69 -3.98
CA ILE A 180 0.27 -5.83 -2.83
C ILE A 180 1.02 -4.59 -3.28
N ARG A 181 0.92 -3.54 -2.46
CA ARG A 181 1.77 -2.36 -2.58
C ARG A 181 2.50 -2.14 -1.27
N VAL A 182 3.82 -2.26 -1.29
CA VAL A 182 4.68 -2.36 -0.10
C VAL A 182 5.68 -1.22 -0.08
N GLY A 183 5.95 -0.75 1.14
CA GLY A 183 7.06 0.15 1.40
C GLY A 183 6.74 1.62 1.20
N TYR A 184 7.76 2.42 0.93
CA TYR A 184 7.68 3.86 0.74
C TYR A 184 7.38 4.18 -0.72
N TRP A 185 6.09 4.26 -1.07
CA TRP A 185 5.61 4.55 -2.43
C TRP A 185 4.84 5.88 -2.56
N THR A 186 4.56 6.55 -1.45
CA THR A 186 3.90 7.86 -1.37
C THR A 186 4.37 8.61 -0.13
N ASN A 187 4.39 9.94 -0.16
CA ASN A 187 4.56 10.77 1.03
C ASN A 187 3.23 11.02 1.77
N THR A 188 2.11 10.54 1.23
CA THR A 188 0.78 10.72 1.82
C THR A 188 0.75 10.16 3.24
N PRO A 189 0.16 10.88 4.22
CA PRO A 189 0.00 10.39 5.58
C PRO A 189 -0.62 8.99 5.62
N TYR A 190 -0.15 8.16 6.56
CA TYR A 190 -0.55 6.76 6.71
C TYR A 190 -0.31 5.88 5.48
N LYS A 191 0.55 6.29 4.53
CA LYS A 191 0.94 5.49 3.36
C LYS A 191 -0.26 4.91 2.58
N GLY A 192 -1.40 5.61 2.56
CA GLY A 192 -2.63 5.11 1.92
C GLY A 192 -3.45 4.10 2.74
N ASP A 193 -3.14 3.84 4.01
CA ASP A 193 -3.95 2.97 4.91
C ASP A 193 -5.39 3.47 5.05
N LEU A 194 -5.58 4.80 5.01
CA LEU A 194 -6.90 5.42 5.08
C LEU A 194 -7.56 5.58 3.72
N LEU A 195 -6.96 5.04 2.65
CA LEU A 195 -7.49 5.12 1.29
C LEU A 195 -8.96 4.73 1.27
N PHE A 196 -9.38 3.71 2.03
CA PHE A 196 -10.80 3.30 2.08
C PHE A 196 -11.79 4.46 2.28
N PHE A 197 -11.49 5.43 3.15
CA PHE A 197 -12.42 6.50 3.49
C PHE A 197 -12.53 7.60 2.42
N TRP A 198 -11.70 7.57 1.36
CA TRP A 198 -11.75 8.59 0.31
C TRP A 198 -13.11 8.69 -0.37
N ARG A 199 -13.84 7.57 -0.48
CA ARG A 199 -15.19 7.50 -1.05
C ARG A 199 -16.29 7.83 -0.05
N ILE A 200 -15.96 7.93 1.25
CA ILE A 200 -16.92 8.34 2.29
C ILE A 200 -16.79 9.84 2.51
N LYS A 201 -17.59 10.59 1.75
CA LYS A 201 -17.59 12.06 1.75
C LYS A 201 -17.66 12.65 3.17
N GLU A 202 -18.56 12.16 4.00
CA GLU A 202 -18.78 12.63 5.38
C GLU A 202 -17.51 12.53 6.24
N VAL A 203 -16.82 11.39 6.15
CA VAL A 203 -15.58 11.14 6.88
C VAL A 203 -14.47 12.04 6.35
N ARG A 204 -14.34 12.15 5.03
CA ARG A 204 -13.32 12.99 4.41
C ARG A 204 -13.50 14.47 4.78
N GLU A 205 -14.72 14.99 4.69
CA GLU A 205 -15.04 16.37 5.08
C GLU A 205 -14.72 16.63 6.55
N TYR A 206 -15.05 15.67 7.42
CA TYR A 206 -14.71 15.75 8.83
C TYR A 206 -13.19 15.77 9.08
N LEU A 207 -12.45 14.84 8.46
CA LEU A 207 -11.00 14.74 8.63
C LEU A 207 -10.26 15.99 8.13
N ILE A 208 -10.71 16.57 7.01
CA ILE A 208 -10.17 17.83 6.50
C ILE A 208 -10.50 18.98 7.45
N LYS A 209 -11.76 19.12 7.86
CA LYS A 209 -12.22 20.27 8.66
C LYS A 209 -11.68 20.27 10.09
N GLU A 210 -11.69 19.11 10.75
CA GLU A 210 -11.38 19.02 12.18
C GLU A 210 -9.93 18.62 12.46
N LEU A 211 -9.25 17.95 11.51
CA LEU A 211 -7.90 17.42 11.71
C LEU A 211 -6.88 17.88 10.65
N ASP A 212 -7.28 18.66 9.63
CA ASP A 212 -6.43 19.08 8.50
C ASP A 212 -5.77 17.91 7.76
N ILE A 213 -6.50 16.79 7.63
CA ILE A 213 -6.02 15.58 6.95
C ILE A 213 -6.86 15.32 5.71
N ASP A 214 -6.21 15.35 4.54
CA ASP A 214 -6.75 14.73 3.32
C ASP A 214 -6.12 13.34 3.15
N ILE A 215 -6.98 12.34 3.17
CA ILE A 215 -6.65 10.90 3.12
C ILE A 215 -6.48 10.36 1.70
N ARG A 216 -6.73 11.20 0.69
CA ARG A 216 -6.43 10.86 -0.70
C ARG A 216 -4.92 10.76 -0.91
N PRO A 217 -4.42 9.76 -1.67
CA PRO A 217 -3.06 9.83 -2.17
C PRO A 217 -2.88 11.12 -2.95
N LYS A 218 -1.98 11.98 -2.47
CA LYS A 218 -1.66 13.27 -3.11
C LYS A 218 -0.52 13.15 -4.09
N ASP A 219 0.36 12.17 -3.86
CA ASP A 219 1.51 11.92 -4.69
C ASP A 219 1.80 10.44 -4.82
N VAL A 220 2.57 10.12 -5.86
CA VAL A 220 3.17 8.81 -6.09
C VAL A 220 4.66 8.99 -6.35
N LEU A 221 5.46 8.04 -5.90
CA LEU A 221 6.88 8.01 -6.18
C LEU A 221 7.15 7.32 -7.52
N TYR A 222 7.89 8.02 -8.38
CA TYR A 222 8.22 7.60 -9.73
C TYR A 222 9.73 7.38 -9.85
N LEU A 223 10.11 6.29 -10.50
CA LEU A 223 11.49 5.93 -10.79
C LEU A 223 11.78 6.16 -12.28
N PRO A 224 12.47 7.26 -12.66
CA PRO A 224 12.68 7.60 -14.06
C PRO A 224 13.55 6.60 -14.81
N ARG A 225 14.47 5.92 -14.12
CA ARG A 225 15.41 4.97 -14.73
C ARG A 225 14.69 3.79 -15.38
N THR A 226 13.64 3.29 -14.72
CA THR A 226 12.88 2.10 -15.13
C THR A 226 11.45 2.43 -15.58
N ASN A 227 11.10 3.72 -15.59
CA ASN A 227 9.80 4.23 -15.97
C ASN A 227 8.63 3.56 -15.22
N GLU A 228 8.65 3.60 -13.89
CA GLU A 228 7.65 2.91 -13.06
C GLU A 228 7.29 3.68 -11.79
N PHE A 229 6.09 3.44 -11.26
CA PHE A 229 5.70 3.87 -9.92
C PHE A 229 6.08 2.82 -8.87
N LEU A 230 6.55 3.27 -7.72
CA LEU A 230 7.12 2.38 -6.71
C LEU A 230 6.06 1.53 -5.97
N GLY A 231 6.54 0.39 -5.46
CA GLY A 231 5.92 -0.38 -4.39
C GLY A 231 5.04 -1.54 -4.84
N TRP A 232 4.67 -1.63 -6.11
CA TRP A 232 3.84 -2.71 -6.64
C TRP A 232 4.57 -4.06 -6.68
N GLY A 233 3.89 -5.09 -6.18
CA GLY A 233 4.36 -6.47 -6.18
C GLY A 233 3.21 -7.47 -6.00
N GLU A 234 3.57 -8.74 -5.91
CA GLU A 234 2.64 -9.81 -5.58
C GLU A 234 3.24 -10.82 -4.59
N ILE A 235 2.39 -11.42 -3.78
CA ILE A 235 2.66 -12.71 -3.15
C ILE A 235 2.04 -13.77 -4.04
N LYS A 236 2.85 -14.78 -4.37
CA LYS A 236 2.47 -15.92 -5.19
C LYS A 236 2.82 -17.19 -4.43
N ASP A 237 1.92 -18.15 -4.36
CA ASP A 237 2.18 -19.41 -3.66
C ASP A 237 3.28 -20.23 -4.37
#